data_AF-A0A7W0XI41-F1
#
_entry.id   AF-A0A7W0XI41-F1
#
_cell.length_a   1.000
_cell.length_b   1.000
_cell.length_c   1.000
_cell.angle_alpha   90.00
_cell.angle_beta   90.00
_cell.angle_gamma   90.00
#
_symmetry.space_group_name_H-M   'P 1'
#
loop_
_entity.id
_entity.type
_entity.pdbx_description
1 polymer ?
#
loop_
_entity_poly.entity_id
_entity_poly.type
_entity_poly.pdbx_seq_one_letter_code
_entity_poly.pdbx_strand_id
1 'polypeptide(L)'
;MFLTAQLLTVTAFKKLRRFPPLYLSRAGLYLMIILGANGAIVPLVYFSAWLAPVIWLAFIFLLDPINYLRGWPSIIGDLQQGSYRRLFALLSAGGICGILWEFWNYWALSKWTYTVPYFGSVNFFEMPVLGYLGFPPFAVESWVIYIFFRSLLSEKPLETGSIWIESLKERVGKIFFGVGPK
;
A
#
# COMPACT_ATOMS: atom_id res chain seq x y z
N MET A 1 -0.92 -14.04 -3.35
CA MET A 1 -0.60 -12.59 -3.40
C MET A 1 0.67 -12.20 -2.66
N PHE A 2 0.78 -12.31 -1.33
CA PHE A 2 2.00 -11.86 -0.61
C PHE A 2 3.26 -12.66 -0.95
N LEU A 3 3.15 -13.98 -1.10
CA LEU A 3 4.25 -14.82 -1.56
C LEU A 3 4.73 -14.41 -2.96
N THR A 4 3.79 -14.11 -3.86
CA THR A 4 4.07 -13.58 -5.20
C THR A 4 4.81 -12.25 -5.11
N ALA A 5 4.38 -11.33 -4.24
CA ALA A 5 5.06 -10.05 -4.02
C ALA A 5 6.48 -10.24 -3.44
N GLN A 6 6.67 -11.19 -2.52
CA GLN A 6 8.00 -11.52 -2.00
C GLN A 6 8.91 -12.12 -3.07
N LEU A 7 8.37 -13.04 -3.89
CA LEU A 7 9.09 -13.61 -5.02
C LEU A 7 9.52 -12.53 -6.01
N LEU A 8 8.58 -11.68 -6.45
CA LEU A 8 8.85 -10.57 -7.35
C LEU A 8 9.85 -9.57 -6.76
N THR A 9 9.76 -9.33 -5.45
CA THR A 9 10.77 -8.55 -4.73
C THR A 9 12.14 -9.17 -4.98
N VAL A 10 12.37 -10.45 -4.65
CA VAL A 10 13.69 -11.10 -4.73
C VAL A 10 14.17 -11.44 -6.15
N THR A 11 13.27 -11.49 -7.14
CA THR A 11 13.61 -11.78 -8.53
C THR A 11 13.53 -10.52 -9.41
N ALA A 12 12.34 -10.19 -9.92
CA ALA A 12 12.09 -9.17 -10.93
C ALA A 12 12.49 -7.76 -10.48
N PHE A 13 12.21 -7.41 -9.22
CA PHE A 13 12.50 -6.10 -8.67
C PHE A 13 13.77 -6.06 -7.81
N LYS A 14 14.61 -7.10 -7.86
CA LYS A 14 15.87 -7.14 -7.10
C LYS A 14 16.80 -5.99 -7.45
N LYS A 15 16.87 -5.66 -8.75
CA LYS A 15 17.70 -4.59 -9.30
C LYS A 15 16.91 -3.30 -9.56
N LEU A 16 15.68 -3.19 -9.03
CA LEU A 16 14.88 -2.00 -9.26
C LEU A 16 15.63 -0.79 -8.73
N ARG A 17 15.84 0.19 -9.61
CA ARG A 17 16.61 1.40 -9.31
C ARG A 17 15.96 2.12 -8.13
N ARG A 18 16.79 2.60 -7.19
CA ARG A 18 16.31 3.52 -6.16
C ARG A 18 15.84 4.81 -6.83
N PHE A 19 14.61 5.21 -6.52
CA PHE A 19 14.08 6.51 -6.95
C PHE A 19 14.41 7.56 -5.89
N PRO A 20 14.30 8.86 -6.22
CA PRO A 20 14.46 9.93 -5.25
C PRO A 20 13.58 9.69 -4.02
N PRO A 21 14.13 9.81 -2.79
CA PRO A 21 13.35 9.74 -1.56
C PRO A 21 12.14 10.68 -1.57
N LEU A 22 10.97 10.15 -1.24
CA LEU A 22 9.76 10.94 -1.08
C LEU A 22 9.56 11.31 0.40
N TYR A 23 9.89 12.55 0.77
CA TYR A 23 9.69 13.05 2.13
C TYR A 23 8.26 13.56 2.31
N LEU A 24 7.59 13.08 3.35
CA LEU A 24 6.26 13.53 3.76
C LEU A 24 6.38 14.28 5.08
N SER A 25 5.82 15.50 5.13
CA SER A 25 5.71 16.26 6.36
C SER A 25 4.72 15.59 7.32
N ARG A 26 4.82 15.87 8.63
CA ARG A 26 3.84 15.36 9.61
C ARG A 26 2.41 15.79 9.27
N ALA A 27 2.25 17.03 8.80
CA ALA A 27 0.96 17.52 8.32
C ALA A 27 0.43 16.68 7.14
N GLY A 28 1.30 16.32 6.19
CA GLY A 28 0.94 15.43 5.09
C GLY A 28 0.47 14.05 5.54
N LEU A 29 1.14 13.46 6.55
CA LEU A 29 0.73 12.17 7.10
C LEU A 29 -0.66 12.24 7.77
N TYR A 30 -0.92 13.27 8.58
CA TYR A 30 -2.23 13.46 9.18
C TYR A 30 -3.32 13.74 8.14
N LEU A 31 -3.01 14.51 7.09
CA LEU A 31 -3.93 14.73 5.98
C LEU A 31 -4.29 13.41 5.29
N MET A 32 -3.31 12.53 5.03
CA MET A 32 -3.58 11.20 4.47
C MET A 32 -4.50 10.38 5.39
N ILE A 33 -4.26 10.38 6.69
CA ILE A 33 -5.10 9.68 7.68
C ILE A 33 -6.54 10.19 7.61
N ILE A 34 -6.73 11.51 7.60
CA ILE A 34 -8.05 12.13 7.53
C ILE A 34 -8.74 11.76 6.22
N LEU A 35 -8.05 11.87 5.08
CA LEU A 35 -8.60 11.52 3.77
C LEU A 35 -8.97 10.03 3.69
N GLY A 36 -8.12 9.15 4.20
CA GLY A 36 -8.39 7.71 4.26
C GLY A 36 -9.58 7.35 5.15
N ALA A 37 -9.67 7.97 6.34
CA ALA A 37 -10.81 7.79 7.24
C ALA A 37 -12.12 8.23 6.58
N ASN A 38 -12.15 9.41 5.96
CA ASN A 38 -13.31 9.89 5.22
C ASN A 38 -13.62 8.97 4.03
N GLY A 39 -12.61 8.51 3.30
CA GLY A 39 -12.78 7.57 2.19
C GLY A 39 -13.37 6.21 2.60
N ALA A 40 -13.13 5.77 3.84
CA ALA A 40 -13.74 4.55 4.39
C ALA A 40 -15.16 4.79 4.93
N ILE A 41 -15.43 5.96 5.49
CA ILE A 41 -16.72 6.29 6.15
C ILE A 41 -17.79 6.73 5.14
N VAL A 42 -17.44 7.61 4.20
CA VAL A 42 -18.39 8.21 3.25
C VAL A 42 -19.18 7.15 2.46
N PRO A 43 -18.57 6.07 1.93
CA PRO A 43 -19.30 5.03 1.21
C PRO A 43 -20.28 4.22 2.08
N LEU A 44 -20.10 4.22 3.42
CA LEU A 44 -21.04 3.57 4.35
C LEU A 44 -22.29 4.41 4.58
N VAL A 45 -22.18 5.74 4.46
CA VAL A 45 -23.30 6.67 4.64
C VAL A 45 -23.99 6.97 3.30
N TYR A 46 -23.22 7.08 2.22
CA TYR A 46 -23.70 7.36 0.88
C TYR A 46 -23.37 6.19 -0.05
N PHE A 47 -24.37 5.34 -0.30
CA PHE A 47 -24.21 4.19 -1.18
C PHE A 47 -24.21 4.63 -2.64
N SER A 48 -23.02 4.69 -3.25
CA SER A 48 -22.85 4.98 -4.66
C SER A 48 -21.75 4.14 -5.25
N ALA A 49 -22.03 3.50 -6.39
CA ALA A 49 -21.03 2.75 -7.11
C ALA A 49 -19.83 3.62 -7.53
N TRP A 50 -20.03 4.94 -7.67
CA TRP A 50 -19.00 5.92 -8.01
C TRP A 50 -17.87 6.03 -6.96
N LEU A 51 -18.13 5.54 -5.74
CA LEU A 51 -17.16 5.54 -4.63
C LEU A 51 -16.28 4.29 -4.57
N ALA A 52 -16.46 3.31 -5.47
CA ALA A 52 -15.67 2.09 -5.44
C ALA A 52 -14.14 2.33 -5.48
N PRO A 53 -13.59 3.22 -6.35
CA PRO A 53 -12.16 3.54 -6.35
C PRO A 53 -11.69 4.25 -5.07
N VAL A 54 -12.59 4.98 -4.40
CA VAL A 54 -12.26 5.65 -3.13
C VAL A 54 -11.98 4.60 -2.05
N ILE A 55 -12.81 3.57 -2.00
CA ILE A 55 -12.64 2.45 -1.06
C ILE A 55 -11.30 1.75 -1.28
N TRP A 56 -10.91 1.48 -2.54
CA TRP A 56 -9.66 0.77 -2.87
C TRP A 56 -8.39 1.46 -2.37
N LEU A 57 -8.47 2.78 -2.12
CA LEU A 57 -7.37 3.58 -1.62
C LEU A 57 -7.54 3.96 -0.16
N ALA A 58 -8.77 3.89 0.38
CA ALA A 58 -9.10 4.42 1.70
C ALA A 58 -8.20 3.85 2.80
N PHE A 59 -8.03 2.53 2.87
CA PHE A 59 -7.21 1.94 3.93
C PHE A 59 -5.71 2.10 3.69
N ILE A 60 -5.26 2.31 2.45
CA ILE A 60 -3.88 2.70 2.16
C ILE A 60 -3.58 4.07 2.78
N PHE A 61 -4.42 5.06 2.50
CA PHE A 61 -4.28 6.41 3.04
C PHE A 61 -4.50 6.46 4.55
N LEU A 62 -5.34 5.59 5.09
CA LEU A 62 -5.62 5.53 6.53
C LEU A 62 -4.49 4.83 7.31
N LEU A 63 -4.14 3.60 6.94
CA LEU A 63 -3.34 2.72 7.78
C LEU A 63 -1.84 2.79 7.50
N ASP A 64 -1.41 3.06 6.25
CA ASP A 64 0.01 3.18 5.94
C ASP A 64 0.72 4.31 6.71
N PRO A 65 0.20 5.55 6.78
CA PRO A 65 0.80 6.59 7.60
C PRO A 65 0.73 6.28 9.10
N ILE A 66 -0.29 5.55 9.58
CA ILE A 66 -0.35 5.11 10.99
C ILE A 66 0.76 4.10 11.27
N ASN A 67 0.97 3.12 10.39
CA ASN A 67 2.06 2.16 10.49
C ASN A 67 3.41 2.87 10.49
N TYR A 68 3.60 3.84 9.59
CA TYR A 68 4.80 4.67 9.53
C TYR A 68 5.04 5.46 10.82
N LEU A 69 4.03 6.17 11.34
CA LEU A 69 4.14 6.96 12.58
C LEU A 69 4.42 6.08 13.80
N ARG A 70 3.89 4.86 13.82
CA ARG A 70 4.15 3.88 14.87
C ARG A 70 5.51 3.18 14.72
N GLY A 71 6.28 3.45 13.66
CA GLY A 71 7.58 2.82 13.40
C GLY A 71 7.47 1.35 13.00
N TRP A 72 6.35 0.95 12.40
CA TRP A 72 6.17 -0.37 11.80
C TRP A 72 6.46 -0.31 10.30
N PRO A 73 6.70 -1.45 9.62
CA PRO A 73 6.90 -1.46 8.18
C PRO A 73 5.74 -0.77 7.46
N SER A 74 6.05 0.14 6.54
CA SER A 74 5.07 0.89 5.76
C SER A 74 5.58 1.15 4.35
N ILE A 75 4.67 1.46 3.44
CA ILE A 75 5.03 1.89 2.09
C ILE A 75 5.71 3.26 2.15
N ILE A 76 5.15 4.22 2.89
CA ILE A 76 5.76 5.54 3.10
C ILE A 76 7.19 5.44 3.62
N GLY A 77 7.46 4.54 4.57
CA GLY A 77 8.80 4.31 5.10
C GLY A 77 9.78 3.80 4.05
N ASP A 78 9.34 2.89 3.19
CA ASP A 78 10.15 2.40 2.06
C ASP A 78 10.41 3.53 1.03
N LEU A 79 9.40 4.34 0.71
CA LEU A 79 9.49 5.45 -0.24
C LEU A 79 10.45 6.56 0.23
N GLN A 80 10.44 6.87 1.52
CA GLN A 80 11.39 7.80 2.13
C GLN A 80 12.84 7.32 2.08
N GLN A 81 13.06 6.01 1.94
CA GLN A 81 14.39 5.44 1.75
C GLN A 81 14.76 5.30 0.26
N GLY A 82 13.89 5.77 -0.65
CA GLY A 82 14.04 5.60 -2.10
C GLY A 82 13.79 4.18 -2.58
N SER A 83 13.22 3.31 -1.74
CA SER A 83 12.90 1.92 -2.08
C SER A 83 11.45 1.79 -2.51
N TYR A 84 11.22 1.66 -3.82
CA TYR A 84 9.88 1.47 -4.38
C TYR A 84 9.57 -0.01 -4.63
N ARG A 85 10.52 -0.88 -4.29
CA ARG A 85 10.50 -2.31 -4.61
C ARG A 85 9.28 -3.02 -4.05
N ARG A 86 8.93 -2.78 -2.78
CA ARG A 86 7.75 -3.40 -2.14
C ARG A 86 6.46 -2.94 -2.81
N LEU A 87 6.33 -1.64 -3.06
CA LEU A 87 5.15 -1.07 -3.71
C LEU A 87 4.94 -1.69 -5.08
N PHE A 88 5.94 -1.67 -5.95
CA PHE A 88 5.83 -2.27 -7.29
C PHE A 88 5.60 -3.78 -7.22
N ALA A 89 6.26 -4.49 -6.31
CA ALA A 89 6.03 -5.92 -6.15
C ALA A 89 4.61 -6.24 -5.70
N LEU A 90 4.01 -5.45 -4.80
CA LEU A 90 2.61 -5.61 -4.38
C LEU A 90 1.65 -5.29 -5.52
N LEU A 91 1.86 -4.17 -6.23
CA LEU A 91 1.03 -3.79 -7.39
C LEU A 91 1.05 -4.87 -8.48
N SER A 92 2.25 -5.36 -8.84
CA SER A 92 2.40 -6.43 -9.83
C SER A 92 1.83 -7.76 -9.34
N ALA A 93 2.01 -8.10 -8.05
CA ALA A 93 1.41 -9.30 -7.49
C ALA A 93 -0.13 -9.22 -7.50
N GLY A 94 -0.69 -8.05 -7.20
CA GLY A 94 -2.13 -7.79 -7.32
C GLY A 94 -2.62 -8.00 -8.75
N GLY A 95 -1.97 -7.37 -9.73
CA GLY A 95 -2.31 -7.56 -11.15
C GLY A 95 -2.23 -9.02 -11.61
N ILE A 96 -1.15 -9.73 -11.27
CA ILE A 96 -1.00 -11.16 -11.60
C ILE A 96 -2.10 -12.00 -10.94
N CYS A 97 -2.40 -11.75 -9.65
CA CYS A 97 -3.46 -12.46 -8.96
C CYS A 97 -4.84 -12.17 -9.57
N GLY A 98 -5.09 -10.93 -10.00
CA GLY A 98 -6.33 -10.56 -10.70
C GLY A 98 -6.49 -11.27 -12.03
N ILE A 99 -5.41 -11.37 -12.82
CA ILE A 99 -5.44 -12.13 -14.09
C ILE A 99 -5.69 -13.62 -13.83
N LEU A 100 -5.02 -14.21 -12.84
CA LEU A 100 -5.22 -15.62 -12.49
C LEU A 100 -6.63 -15.88 -11.96
N TRP A 101 -7.17 -14.96 -11.15
CA TRP A 101 -8.54 -15.01 -10.67
C TRP A 101 -9.54 -15.08 -11.83
N GLU A 102 -9.44 -14.15 -12.78
CA GLU A 102 -10.34 -14.12 -13.94
C GLU A 102 -10.15 -15.32 -14.87
N PHE A 103 -8.91 -15.79 -15.03
CA PHE A 103 -8.63 -17.01 -15.77
C PHE A 103 -9.40 -18.20 -15.18
N TRP A 104 -9.39 -18.40 -13.86
CA TRP A 104 -10.16 -19.48 -13.23
C TRP A 104 -11.66 -19.23 -13.21
N ASN A 105 -12.08 -17.98 -13.00
CA ASN A 105 -13.49 -17.59 -13.02
C ASN A 105 -14.15 -17.90 -14.37
N TYR A 106 -13.43 -17.71 -15.47
CA TYR A 106 -13.92 -17.99 -16.82
C TYR A 106 -14.31 -19.46 -17.03
N TRP A 107 -13.55 -20.39 -16.46
CA TRP A 107 -13.79 -21.84 -16.58
C TRP A 107 -14.75 -22.40 -15.52
N ALA A 108 -15.15 -21.59 -14.53
CA ALA A 108 -16.01 -22.05 -13.45
C ALA A 108 -17.46 -22.25 -13.93
N LEU A 109 -18.07 -23.37 -13.55
CA LEU A 109 -19.51 -23.65 -13.77
C LEU A 109 -20.39 -22.56 -13.13
N SER A 110 -20.01 -22.10 -11.93
CA SER A 110 -20.61 -20.97 -11.23
C SER A 110 -19.66 -19.77 -11.28
N LYS A 111 -19.65 -19.08 -12.41
CA LYS A 111 -18.82 -17.88 -12.63
C LYS A 111 -19.43 -16.65 -11.97
N TRP A 112 -18.57 -15.77 -11.47
CA TRP A 112 -18.95 -14.41 -11.09
C TRP A 112 -19.16 -13.57 -12.34
N THR A 113 -20.38 -13.09 -12.53
CA THR A 113 -20.73 -12.13 -13.58
C THR A 113 -20.67 -10.71 -13.01
N TYR A 114 -19.90 -9.84 -13.66
CA TYR A 114 -19.65 -8.49 -13.15
C TYR A 114 -20.51 -7.47 -13.89
N THR A 115 -21.49 -6.89 -13.20
CA THR A 115 -22.20 -5.69 -13.67
C THR A 115 -21.50 -4.46 -13.12
N VAL A 116 -20.54 -3.92 -13.87
CA VAL A 116 -19.82 -2.70 -13.47
C VAL A 116 -20.53 -1.48 -14.06
N PRO A 117 -20.91 -0.47 -13.26
CA PRO A 117 -21.60 0.73 -13.75
C PRO A 117 -20.67 1.73 -14.46
N TYR A 118 -19.37 1.42 -14.54
CA TYR A 118 -18.36 2.26 -15.18
C TYR A 118 -18.06 1.77 -16.58
N PHE A 119 -18.23 2.65 -17.58
CA PHE A 119 -17.77 2.54 -18.97
C PHE A 119 -17.60 1.09 -19.47
N GLY A 120 -18.72 0.40 -19.70
CA GLY A 120 -18.77 -1.02 -20.12
C GLY A 120 -18.35 -1.29 -21.58
N SER A 121 -17.48 -0.48 -22.18
CA SER A 121 -17.17 -0.60 -23.62
C SER A 121 -15.96 -1.49 -23.94
N VAL A 122 -15.12 -1.86 -22.96
CA VAL A 122 -13.97 -2.75 -23.17
C VAL A 122 -13.88 -3.78 -22.04
N ASN A 123 -14.25 -5.02 -22.36
CA ASN A 123 -14.13 -6.17 -21.47
C ASN A 123 -12.92 -7.00 -21.91
N PHE A 124 -12.14 -7.47 -20.93
CA PHE A 124 -11.09 -8.47 -21.15
C PHE A 124 -11.52 -9.71 -20.36
N PHE A 125 -11.96 -10.75 -21.08
CA PHE A 125 -12.82 -11.83 -20.55
C PHE A 125 -14.20 -11.31 -20.08
N GLU A 126 -14.73 -11.84 -18.98
CA GLU A 126 -16.05 -11.51 -18.41
C GLU A 126 -16.01 -10.22 -17.57
N MET A 127 -14.83 -9.72 -17.23
CA MET A 127 -14.66 -8.52 -16.40
C MET A 127 -14.31 -7.28 -17.24
N PRO A 128 -14.94 -6.13 -16.96
CA PRO A 128 -14.52 -4.84 -17.51
C PRO A 128 -13.08 -4.52 -17.10
N VAL A 129 -12.29 -3.95 -18.01
CA VAL A 129 -10.86 -3.63 -17.76
C VAL A 129 -10.65 -2.79 -16.48
N LEU A 130 -11.63 -1.93 -16.15
CA LEU A 130 -11.63 -1.14 -14.92
C LEU A 130 -11.69 -1.99 -13.64
N GLY A 131 -12.32 -3.16 -13.68
CA GLY A 131 -12.33 -4.10 -12.56
C GLY A 131 -10.93 -4.64 -12.24
N TYR A 132 -10.10 -4.85 -13.27
CA TYR A 132 -8.73 -5.30 -13.08
C TYR A 132 -7.86 -4.25 -12.37
N LEU A 133 -8.19 -2.96 -12.49
CA LEU A 133 -7.47 -1.88 -11.82
C LEU A 133 -7.66 -1.89 -10.30
N GLY A 134 -8.66 -2.62 -9.79
CA GLY A 134 -8.86 -2.80 -8.35
C GLY A 134 -7.85 -3.75 -7.71
N PHE A 135 -7.36 -4.77 -8.43
CA PHE A 135 -6.45 -5.77 -7.83
C PHE A 135 -5.08 -5.21 -7.41
N PRO A 136 -4.41 -4.34 -8.18
CA PRO A 136 -3.15 -3.74 -7.74
C PRO A 136 -3.27 -2.94 -6.42
N PRO A 137 -4.16 -1.95 -6.26
CA PRO A 137 -4.31 -1.23 -4.99
C PRO A 137 -4.83 -2.16 -3.88
N PHE A 138 -5.72 -3.10 -4.17
CA PHE A 138 -6.18 -4.09 -3.19
C PHE A 138 -5.01 -4.89 -2.58
N ALA A 139 -3.98 -5.20 -3.37
CA ALA A 139 -2.81 -5.90 -2.86
C ALA A 139 -2.00 -5.08 -1.85
N VAL A 140 -1.86 -3.79 -2.12
CA VAL A 140 -1.20 -2.84 -1.21
C VAL A 140 -2.06 -2.65 0.04
N GLU A 141 -3.36 -2.49 -0.14
CA GLU A 141 -4.34 -2.31 0.92
C GLU A 141 -4.33 -3.49 1.91
N SER A 142 -4.42 -4.71 1.41
CA SER A 142 -4.35 -5.93 2.21
C SER A 142 -3.05 -6.01 3.02
N TRP A 143 -1.92 -5.57 2.43
CA TRP A 143 -0.63 -5.58 3.10
C TRP A 143 -0.56 -4.55 4.24
N VAL A 144 -1.05 -3.32 4.04
CA VAL A 144 -1.03 -2.29 5.10
C VAL A 144 -1.97 -2.65 6.25
N ILE A 145 -3.12 -3.26 5.95
CA ILE A 145 -4.06 -3.81 6.94
C ILE A 145 -3.37 -4.92 7.74
N TYR A 146 -2.73 -5.86 7.06
CA TYR A 146 -1.99 -6.94 7.71
C TYR A 146 -0.91 -6.40 8.67
N ILE A 147 -0.09 -5.44 8.23
CA ILE A 147 0.92 -4.85 9.11
C ILE A 147 0.27 -4.12 10.29
N PHE A 148 -0.82 -3.39 10.06
CA PHE A 148 -1.53 -2.70 11.12
C PHE A 148 -2.04 -3.68 12.18
N PHE A 149 -2.73 -4.75 11.80
CA PHE A 149 -3.19 -5.74 12.78
C PHE A 149 -2.02 -6.47 13.46
N ARG A 150 -0.98 -6.83 12.71
CA ARG A 150 0.24 -7.40 13.28
C ARG A 150 0.85 -6.48 14.33
N SER A 151 0.84 -5.17 14.08
CA SER A 151 1.36 -4.17 15.01
C SER A 151 0.57 -4.03 16.31
N LEU A 152 -0.69 -4.48 16.33
CA LEU A 152 -1.54 -4.49 17.52
C LEU A 152 -1.33 -5.77 18.34
N LEU A 153 -1.00 -6.88 17.67
CA LEU A 153 -0.93 -8.21 18.27
C LEU A 153 0.49 -8.65 18.64
N SER A 154 1.51 -8.04 18.05
CA SER A 154 2.91 -8.39 18.27
C SER A 154 3.65 -7.23 18.92
N GLU A 155 4.60 -7.56 19.80
CA GLU A 155 5.64 -6.62 20.17
C GLU A 155 6.39 -6.18 18.91
N LYS A 156 6.88 -4.93 18.92
CA LYS A 156 7.74 -4.46 17.84
C LYS A 156 8.88 -5.45 17.67
N PRO A 157 9.18 -5.91 16.44
CA PRO A 157 10.37 -6.71 16.23
C PRO A 157 11.55 -5.91 16.80
N LEU A 158 12.24 -6.48 17.79
CA LEU A 158 13.52 -5.95 18.23
C LEU A 158 14.39 -5.90 16.97
N GLU A 159 14.72 -4.71 16.50
CA GLU A 159 15.73 -4.57 15.46
C GLU A 159 17.03 -5.10 16.07
N THR A 160 17.40 -6.33 15.72
CA THR A 160 18.74 -6.85 15.98
C THR A 160 19.73 -5.96 15.22
N GLY A 161 20.28 -4.98 15.92
CA GLY A 161 21.39 -4.12 15.49
C GLY A 161 20.97 -2.92 14.64
N SER A 162 20.47 -1.85 15.25
CA SER A 162 20.24 -0.59 14.55
C SER A 162 20.95 0.62 15.19
N ILE A 163 22.18 0.81 14.71
CA ILE A 163 22.89 2.11 14.59
C ILE A 163 21.98 3.23 14.02
N TRP A 164 20.81 2.87 13.47
CA TRP A 164 19.84 3.69 12.75
C TRP A 164 18.91 4.53 13.64
N ILE A 165 18.48 4.06 14.82
CA ILE A 165 17.66 4.87 15.74
C ILE A 165 18.52 5.97 16.36
N GLU A 166 19.77 5.67 16.69
CA GLU A 166 20.78 6.67 17.08
C GLU A 166 21.02 7.67 15.95
N SER A 167 21.21 7.21 14.70
CA SER A 167 21.47 8.10 13.55
C SER A 167 20.28 9.00 13.20
N LEU A 168 19.05 8.51 13.33
CA LEU A 168 17.84 9.33 13.19
C LEU A 168 17.71 10.33 14.33
N LYS A 169 17.96 9.92 15.58
CA LYS A 169 17.98 10.84 16.73
C LYS A 169 19.10 11.88 16.64
N GLU A 170 20.28 11.53 16.13
CA GLU A 170 21.40 12.46 15.89
C GLU A 170 21.12 13.42 14.75
N ARG A 171 20.57 12.95 13.63
CA ARG A 171 20.23 13.81 12.49
C ARG A 171 19.06 14.73 12.80
N VAL A 172 18.06 14.23 13.51
CA VAL A 172 16.97 15.05 14.04
C VAL A 172 17.52 16.01 15.10
N GLY A 173 18.36 15.56 16.03
CA GLY A 173 19.02 16.40 17.03
C GLY A 173 19.82 17.56 16.42
N LYS A 174 20.57 17.31 15.33
CA LYS A 174 21.31 18.36 14.60
C LYS A 174 20.41 19.39 13.91
N ILE A 175 19.26 18.96 13.39
CA ILE A 175 18.29 19.86 12.75
C ILE A 175 17.54 20.72 13.78
N PHE A 176 17.28 20.18 14.98
CA PHE A 176 16.48 20.85 16.02
C PHE A 176 17.31 21.68 17.01
N PHE A 177 18.56 21.29 17.30
CA PHE A 177 19.38 21.94 18.34
C PHE A 177 20.57 22.75 17.83
N GLY A 178 20.83 22.80 16.51
CA GLY A 178 21.78 23.74 15.93
C GLY A 178 23.18 23.72 16.55
N VAL A 179 23.65 22.58 17.07
CA VAL A 179 25.02 22.48 17.60
C VAL A 179 25.96 22.18 16.44
N GLY A 180 26.52 23.24 15.85
CA GLY A 180 27.69 23.15 14.99
C GLY A 180 28.90 22.65 15.79
N PRO A 181 29.82 21.86 15.19
CA PRO A 181 31.01 21.41 15.88
C PRO A 181 31.93 22.60 16.21
N LYS A 182 32.51 22.57 17.41
CA LYS A 182 33.67 23.39 17.79
C LYS A 182 34.92 22.92 17.05
#